data_AF-A0A6C0HEC7-F1
#
_entry.id   AF-A0A6C0HEC7-F1
#
_cell.length_a   1.000
_cell.length_b   1.000
_cell.length_c   1.000
_cell.angle_alpha   90.00
_cell.angle_beta   90.00
_cell.angle_gamma   90.00
#
_symmetry.space_group_name_H-M   'P 1'
#
loop_
_entity.id
_entity.type
_entity.pdbx_description
1 polymer ?
#
loop_
_entity_poly.entity_id
_entity_poly.type
_entity_poly.pdbx_seq_one_letter_code
_entity_poly.pdbx_strand_id
1 'polypeptide(L)'
;MPPRQTRKKGRNPIIKNPGPKTCSPLAKKKHAGKSCLPPDVLARVAKSSTRKESCKKNDGRCLVKSSSLLQSEKMKILSEYFRPMQPSEWKNNPHTWLTSDDINKVMKQLEDACPEFKFIGVVPIDFSAPDPYDKTSSTKKCLNPEFCHVDLKAEKAAGKKVLGAIFNLDPHYKGGSHWVGLTIDLQSSKVYYFDSYGIKPPEQVARYMRYLTLLDPKLVLESNGRRFQYSNTECGMYSMYFIYCMIEGVEFKKFCKNPVSDEWMYKFRNIFFDQSESDAL
;
A
#
# COMPACT_ATOMS: atom_id res chain seq x y z
N MET A 1 32.09 -37.57 2.55
CA MET A 1 31.72 -36.40 1.72
C MET A 1 30.99 -35.40 2.59
N PRO A 2 31.51 -34.17 2.78
CA PRO A 2 30.84 -33.17 3.59
C PRO A 2 29.63 -32.57 2.82
N PRO A 3 28.52 -32.22 3.49
CA PRO A 3 27.38 -31.64 2.82
C PRO A 3 27.70 -30.21 2.36
N ARG A 4 27.54 -29.98 1.05
CA ARG A 4 27.64 -28.68 0.38
C ARG A 4 26.56 -27.75 0.96
N GLN A 5 26.91 -26.88 1.89
CA GLN A 5 26.08 -25.74 2.25
C GLN A 5 26.03 -24.75 1.08
N THR A 6 25.03 -24.88 0.21
CA THR A 6 24.75 -23.83 -0.78
C THR A 6 24.03 -22.69 -0.07
N ARG A 7 24.81 -21.76 0.49
CA ARG A 7 24.31 -20.47 0.98
C ARG A 7 23.97 -19.60 -0.23
N LYS A 8 22.82 -19.84 -0.86
CA LYS A 8 22.24 -18.90 -1.84
C LYS A 8 21.85 -17.63 -1.08
N LYS A 9 22.73 -16.63 -1.07
CA LYS A 9 22.36 -15.24 -0.74
C LYS A 9 21.33 -14.79 -1.78
N GLY A 10 20.05 -14.97 -1.46
CA GLY A 10 18.95 -14.40 -2.23
C GLY A 10 19.10 -12.89 -2.22
N ARG A 11 19.45 -12.31 -3.38
CA ARG A 11 19.31 -10.87 -3.59
C ARG A 11 17.81 -10.59 -3.67
N ASN A 12 17.20 -10.26 -2.54
CA ASN A 12 15.81 -9.79 -2.50
C ASN A 12 15.69 -8.51 -3.35
N PRO A 13 14.57 -8.29 -4.05
CA PRO A 13 14.44 -7.19 -4.99
C PRO A 13 14.63 -5.84 -4.30
N ILE A 14 15.63 -5.14 -4.81
CA ILE A 14 15.86 -3.69 -4.89
C ILE A 14 14.79 -2.85 -4.21
N ILE A 15 15.04 -2.47 -2.96
CA ILE A 15 14.45 -1.27 -2.39
C ILE A 15 15.57 -0.26 -2.34
N LYS A 16 15.45 0.76 -3.17
CA LYS A 16 16.40 1.88 -3.15
C LYS A 16 16.31 2.50 -1.76
N ASN A 17 17.49 2.67 -1.14
CA ASN A 17 17.70 3.15 0.23
C ASN A 17 16.54 4.05 0.73
N PRO A 18 15.69 3.57 1.65
CA PRO A 18 14.39 4.18 1.96
C PRO A 18 14.50 5.53 2.70
N GLY A 19 15.70 6.08 2.82
CA GLY A 19 15.99 7.28 3.62
C GLY A 19 15.91 7.00 5.13
N PRO A 20 15.90 8.05 5.97
CA PRO A 20 15.65 7.91 7.40
C PRO A 20 14.37 7.09 7.66
N LYS A 21 14.33 6.32 8.76
CA LYS A 21 13.23 5.38 9.09
C LYS A 21 11.83 6.03 9.14
N THR A 22 11.76 7.35 9.21
CA THR A 22 10.52 8.13 9.33
C THR A 22 10.07 8.77 8.02
N CYS A 23 11.00 8.95 7.07
CA CYS A 23 10.71 9.64 5.82
C CYS A 23 10.00 8.72 4.84
N SER A 24 9.02 9.26 4.13
CA SER A 24 8.39 8.54 3.02
C SER A 24 9.50 8.10 2.06
N PRO A 25 9.71 6.79 1.84
CA PRO A 25 10.76 6.29 0.96
C PRO A 25 10.49 6.65 -0.51
N LEU A 26 9.30 7.21 -0.77
CA LEU A 26 8.76 7.52 -2.08
C LEU A 26 8.66 9.04 -2.31
N ALA A 27 9.02 9.87 -1.33
CA ALA A 27 9.24 11.30 -1.50
C ALA A 27 10.51 11.55 -2.34
N LYS A 28 10.46 11.12 -3.60
CA LYS A 28 11.54 11.29 -4.57
C LYS A 28 11.78 12.81 -4.72
N LYS A 29 12.93 13.27 -4.20
CA LYS A 29 13.62 14.55 -4.51
C LYS A 29 13.56 15.73 -3.52
N LYS A 30 13.23 15.60 -2.23
CA LYS A 30 13.19 16.83 -1.37
C LYS A 30 13.60 16.71 0.10
N HIS A 31 14.52 15.81 0.46
CA HIS A 31 15.01 15.78 1.84
C HIS A 31 16.18 16.72 2.07
N ALA A 32 16.10 17.54 3.13
CA ALA A 32 17.20 18.36 3.59
C ALA A 32 17.85 17.72 4.83
N GLY A 33 18.99 17.05 4.64
CA GLY A 33 19.80 16.54 5.75
C GLY A 33 19.08 15.51 6.63
N LYS A 34 18.95 15.80 7.94
CA LYS A 34 18.37 14.89 8.95
C LYS A 34 16.82 14.94 9.04
N SER A 35 16.14 15.82 8.30
CA SER A 35 14.68 15.98 8.32
C SER A 35 14.06 15.49 6.99
N CYS A 36 12.84 14.97 7.07
CA CYS A 36 12.09 14.56 5.87
C CYS A 36 11.53 15.76 5.08
N LEU A 37 11.48 16.94 5.70
CA LEU A 37 10.91 18.15 5.12
C LEU A 37 11.91 18.87 4.19
N PRO A 38 11.43 19.45 3.08
CA PRO A 38 12.19 20.42 2.29
C PRO A 38 12.60 21.65 3.12
N PRO A 39 13.70 22.37 2.78
CA PRO A 39 14.18 23.51 3.56
C PRO A 39 13.13 24.62 3.76
N ASP A 40 12.36 24.94 2.73
CA ASP A 40 11.32 25.96 2.74
C ASP A 40 10.15 25.57 3.65
N VAL A 41 9.69 24.30 3.54
CA VAL A 41 8.63 23.76 4.40
C VAL A 41 9.10 23.70 5.86
N LEU A 42 10.33 23.23 6.10
CA LEU A 42 10.91 23.18 7.44
C LEU A 42 11.02 24.57 8.07
N ALA A 43 11.49 25.57 7.33
CA ALA A 43 11.58 26.95 7.82
C ALA A 43 10.21 27.53 8.17
N ARG A 44 9.20 27.29 7.32
CA ARG A 44 7.82 27.74 7.54
C ARG A 44 7.18 27.08 8.77
N VAL A 45 7.34 25.77 8.90
CA VAL A 45 6.81 25.00 10.03
C VAL A 45 7.53 25.37 11.34
N ALA A 46 8.86 25.53 11.31
CA ALA A 46 9.63 25.96 12.46
C ALA A 46 9.25 27.38 12.93
N LYS A 47 8.96 28.31 12.00
CA LYS A 47 8.49 29.66 12.35
C LYS A 47 7.13 29.64 13.05
N SER A 48 6.24 28.76 12.61
CA SER A 48 4.86 28.61 13.11
C SER A 48 4.71 27.65 14.30
N SER A 49 5.77 26.92 14.69
CA SER A 49 5.74 26.03 15.86
C SER A 49 5.52 26.82 17.14
N THR A 50 4.47 26.44 17.89
CA THR A 50 4.08 27.03 19.17
C THR A 50 4.80 26.38 20.36
N ARG A 51 5.47 25.24 20.15
CA ARG A 51 6.27 24.52 21.16
C ARG A 51 7.73 24.31 20.68
N LYS A 52 8.44 25.41 20.40
CA LYS A 52 9.84 25.37 19.90
C LYS A 52 10.81 24.68 20.87
N GLU A 53 10.49 24.66 22.16
CA GLU A 53 11.35 24.10 23.22
C GLU A 53 11.16 22.57 23.39
N SER A 54 10.03 22.00 22.97
CA SER A 54 9.76 20.55 23.12
C SER A 54 10.15 19.73 21.89
N CYS A 55 10.21 20.32 20.70
CA CYS A 55 10.59 19.62 19.46
C CYS A 55 12.06 19.85 19.11
N LYS A 56 12.81 18.78 18.81
CA LYS A 56 14.17 18.91 18.26
C LYS A 56 14.13 19.61 16.89
N LYS A 57 15.11 20.47 16.58
CA LYS A 57 15.16 21.26 15.32
C LYS A 57 15.09 20.41 14.04
N ASN A 58 15.52 19.15 14.10
CA ASN A 58 15.49 18.21 12.99
C ASN A 58 14.32 17.21 13.05
N ASP A 59 13.47 17.28 14.08
CA ASP A 59 12.26 16.48 14.18
C ASP A 59 11.11 17.18 13.42
N GLY A 60 11.14 17.02 12.10
CA GLY A 60 10.15 17.63 11.23
C GLY A 60 8.71 17.21 11.54
N ARG A 61 8.48 15.99 12.04
CA ARG A 61 7.12 15.51 12.37
C ARG A 61 6.58 16.23 13.60
N CYS A 62 7.38 16.33 14.67
CA CYS A 62 7.02 17.09 15.87
C CYS A 62 6.76 18.57 15.54
N LEU A 63 7.63 19.16 14.71
CA LEU A 63 7.47 20.56 14.27
C LEU A 63 6.16 20.78 13.51
N VAL A 64 5.78 19.86 12.60
CA VAL A 64 4.49 19.96 11.88
C VAL A 64 3.31 19.85 12.84
N LYS A 65 3.32 18.87 13.73
CA LYS A 65 2.24 18.67 14.71
C LYS A 65 2.06 19.90 15.63
N SER A 66 3.17 20.47 16.10
CA SER A 66 3.20 21.64 16.99
C SER A 66 3.04 22.99 16.28
N SER A 67 2.96 23.03 14.95
CA SER A 67 2.74 24.28 14.20
C SER A 67 1.35 24.85 14.41
N SER A 68 1.17 26.15 14.19
CA SER A 68 -0.14 26.82 14.13
C SER A 68 -0.85 26.68 12.79
N LEU A 69 -0.32 25.86 11.86
CA LEU A 69 -0.94 25.60 10.55
C LEU A 69 -2.32 24.95 10.71
N LEU A 70 -3.16 25.11 9.69
CA LEU A 70 -4.46 24.44 9.63
C LEU A 70 -4.28 22.91 9.66
N GLN A 71 -5.23 22.20 10.28
CA GLN A 71 -5.14 20.75 10.42
C GLN A 71 -5.06 20.04 9.06
N SER A 72 -5.80 20.52 8.05
CA SER A 72 -5.73 20.01 6.68
C SER A 72 -4.34 20.16 6.05
N GLU A 73 -3.69 21.30 6.27
CA GLU A 73 -2.34 21.54 5.79
C GLU A 73 -1.30 20.66 6.50
N LYS A 74 -1.43 20.50 7.83
CA LYS A 74 -0.59 19.57 8.60
C LYS A 74 -0.70 18.16 8.06
N MET A 75 -1.92 17.68 7.82
CA MET A 75 -2.16 16.33 7.31
C MET A 75 -1.53 16.13 5.93
N LYS A 76 -1.64 17.12 5.04
CA LYS A 76 -1.01 17.08 3.71
C LYS A 76 0.52 16.99 3.80
N ILE A 77 1.14 17.82 4.63
CA ILE A 77 2.60 17.78 4.84
C ILE A 77 3.02 16.42 5.42
N LEU A 78 2.26 15.90 6.40
CA LEU A 78 2.57 14.62 7.02
C LEU A 78 2.46 13.45 6.04
N SER A 79 1.40 13.40 5.23
CA SER A 79 1.20 12.32 4.24
C SER A 79 2.19 12.38 3.08
N GLU A 80 2.64 13.57 2.69
CA GLU A 80 3.59 13.76 1.59
C GLU A 80 5.02 13.37 1.98
N TYR A 81 5.48 13.80 3.17
CA TYR A 81 6.91 13.72 3.54
C TYR A 81 7.26 12.59 4.52
N PHE A 82 6.30 12.06 5.27
CA PHE A 82 6.56 11.06 6.31
C PHE A 82 5.75 9.79 6.08
N ARG A 83 6.29 8.64 6.49
CA ARG A 83 5.53 7.37 6.47
C ARG A 83 4.29 7.48 7.35
N PRO A 84 3.18 6.78 7.05
CA PRO A 84 2.12 6.57 8.01
C PRO A 84 2.68 6.04 9.34
N MET A 85 2.11 6.47 10.46
CA MET A 85 2.44 5.85 11.75
C MET A 85 2.02 4.38 11.70
N GLN A 86 2.80 3.50 12.34
CA GLN A 86 2.35 2.13 12.54
C GLN A 86 1.04 2.07 13.35
N PRO A 87 0.24 1.00 13.19
CA PRO A 87 -0.91 0.74 14.06
C PRO A 87 -0.54 0.81 15.54
N SER A 88 -1.39 1.45 16.34
CA SER A 88 -1.17 1.59 17.79
C SER A 88 -1.04 0.24 18.49
N GLU A 89 -1.81 -0.74 18.02
CA GLU A 89 -1.91 -2.10 18.53
C GLU A 89 -0.56 -2.82 18.44
N TRP A 90 0.28 -2.47 17.46
CA TRP A 90 1.60 -3.10 17.29
C TRP A 90 2.57 -2.81 18.44
N LYS A 91 2.30 -1.82 19.28
CA LYS A 91 3.08 -1.56 20.50
C LYS A 91 2.97 -2.72 21.50
N ASN A 92 1.76 -3.23 21.69
CA ASN A 92 1.47 -4.28 22.66
C ASN A 92 1.41 -5.67 22.01
N ASN A 93 0.91 -5.72 20.77
CA ASN A 93 0.81 -6.92 19.98
C ASN A 93 1.33 -6.64 18.55
N PRO A 94 2.65 -6.78 18.32
CA PRO A 94 3.26 -6.47 17.04
C PRO A 94 2.78 -7.35 15.90
N HIS A 95 2.11 -8.48 16.17
CA HIS A 95 1.60 -9.38 15.14
C HIS A 95 0.10 -9.15 14.83
N THR A 96 -0.52 -8.10 15.37
CA THR A 96 -1.89 -7.71 14.97
C THR A 96 -1.98 -7.45 13.47
N TRP A 97 -3.09 -7.86 12.87
CA TRP A 97 -3.36 -7.65 11.46
C TRP A 97 -3.48 -6.17 11.11
N LEU A 98 -3.18 -5.84 9.87
CA LEU A 98 -3.49 -4.52 9.33
C LEU A 98 -4.99 -4.36 9.14
N THR A 99 -5.49 -3.16 9.45
CA THR A 99 -6.85 -2.74 9.11
C THR A 99 -6.90 -2.18 7.67
N SER A 100 -8.11 -2.02 7.13
CA SER A 100 -8.32 -1.30 5.86
C SER A 100 -7.69 0.09 5.88
N ASP A 101 -7.82 0.82 6.99
CA ASP A 101 -7.29 2.18 7.13
C ASP A 101 -5.76 2.20 7.08
N ASP A 102 -5.10 1.23 7.71
CA ASP A 102 -3.64 1.13 7.68
C ASP A 102 -3.11 0.88 6.27
N ILE A 103 -3.76 -0.05 5.56
CA ILE A 103 -3.45 -0.35 4.16
C ILE A 103 -3.71 0.89 3.29
N ASN A 104 -4.87 1.54 3.45
CA ASN A 104 -5.24 2.69 2.64
C ASN A 104 -4.27 3.86 2.80
N LYS A 105 -3.81 4.15 4.02
CA LYS A 105 -2.81 5.20 4.27
C LYS A 105 -1.52 4.97 3.49
N VAL A 106 -1.02 3.73 3.46
CA VAL A 106 0.19 3.36 2.72
C VAL A 106 -0.04 3.43 1.21
N MET A 107 -1.14 2.86 0.73
CA MET A 107 -1.43 2.79 -0.70
C MET A 107 -1.75 4.16 -1.32
N LYS A 108 -2.36 5.08 -0.56
CA LYS A 108 -2.53 6.48 -0.98
C LYS A 108 -1.22 7.24 -1.03
N GLN A 109 -0.32 7.03 -0.06
CA GLN A 109 1.02 7.60 -0.14
C GLN A 109 1.79 7.07 -1.37
N LEU A 110 1.62 5.80 -1.75
CA LEU A 110 2.15 5.25 -2.99
C LEU A 110 1.55 5.91 -4.23
N GLU A 111 0.23 6.11 -4.27
CA GLU A 111 -0.48 6.80 -5.36
C GLU A 111 0.01 8.24 -5.55
N ASP A 112 0.16 9.01 -4.46
CA ASP A 112 0.65 10.38 -4.51
C ASP A 112 2.09 10.48 -5.00
N ALA A 113 2.93 9.52 -4.59
CA ALA A 113 4.35 9.50 -4.93
C ALA A 113 4.65 8.94 -6.34
N CYS A 114 3.73 8.18 -6.91
CA CYS A 114 3.87 7.54 -8.20
C CYS A 114 2.73 7.99 -9.13
N PRO A 115 2.93 9.07 -9.91
CA PRO A 115 1.89 9.61 -10.79
C PRO A 115 1.32 8.60 -11.80
N GLU A 116 2.11 7.59 -12.17
CA GLU A 116 1.75 6.52 -13.11
C GLU A 116 0.98 5.37 -12.42
N PHE A 117 0.80 5.43 -11.11
CA PHE A 117 0.02 4.47 -10.32
C PHE A 117 -1.35 5.08 -9.94
N LYS A 118 -2.37 4.22 -9.87
CA LYS A 118 -3.71 4.54 -9.38
C LYS A 118 -4.11 3.46 -8.37
N PHE A 119 -4.44 3.86 -7.15
CA PHE A 119 -4.99 2.93 -6.17
C PHE A 119 -6.51 2.98 -6.22
N ILE A 120 -7.13 1.89 -6.67
CA ILE A 120 -8.58 1.75 -6.79
C ILE A 120 -9.20 1.72 -5.39
N GLY A 121 -8.64 0.90 -4.49
CA GLY A 121 -9.06 0.86 -3.11
C GLY A 121 -8.69 -0.42 -2.37
N VAL A 122 -8.97 -0.39 -1.07
CA VAL A 122 -8.97 -1.56 -0.18
C VAL A 122 -10.41 -1.83 0.22
N VAL A 123 -10.95 -2.98 -0.17
CA VAL A 123 -12.39 -3.26 -0.13
C VAL A 123 -12.68 -4.69 0.33
N PRO A 124 -13.86 -4.97 0.91
CA PRO A 124 -14.27 -6.33 1.26
C PRO A 124 -14.65 -7.15 0.02
N ILE A 125 -14.83 -8.47 0.17
CA ILE A 125 -15.02 -9.40 -0.96
C ILE A 125 -16.30 -9.14 -1.77
N ASP A 126 -17.28 -8.49 -1.16
CA ASP A 126 -18.54 -8.06 -1.74
C ASP A 126 -18.46 -6.65 -2.35
N PHE A 127 -17.27 -6.22 -2.76
CA PHE A 127 -17.01 -4.89 -3.33
C PHE A 127 -17.89 -4.54 -4.53
N SER A 128 -18.27 -5.52 -5.35
CA SER A 128 -19.12 -5.33 -6.53
C SER A 128 -20.60 -5.67 -6.28
N ALA A 129 -21.01 -5.83 -5.01
CA ALA A 129 -22.41 -6.06 -4.68
C ALA A 129 -23.23 -4.75 -4.86
N PRO A 130 -24.55 -4.88 -5.11
CA PRO A 130 -25.48 -3.78 -4.92
C PRO A 130 -25.30 -3.14 -3.55
N ASP A 131 -25.37 -1.81 -3.48
CA ASP A 131 -25.36 -1.05 -2.26
C ASP A 131 -26.56 -1.46 -1.39
N PRO A 132 -26.34 -2.12 -0.23
CA PRO A 132 -27.43 -2.57 0.62
C PRO A 132 -28.08 -1.42 1.40
N TYR A 133 -27.48 -0.23 1.39
CA TYR A 133 -27.95 0.95 2.10
C TYR A 133 -28.78 1.89 1.22
N ASP A 134 -28.66 1.79 -0.11
CA ASP A 134 -29.53 2.49 -1.05
C ASP A 134 -30.87 1.73 -1.24
N LYS A 135 -31.82 2.03 -0.35
CA LYS A 135 -33.20 1.48 -0.42
C LYS A 135 -34.14 2.31 -1.31
N THR A 136 -33.67 3.43 -1.86
CA THR A 136 -34.53 4.43 -2.51
C THR A 136 -34.38 4.46 -4.02
N SER A 137 -33.29 3.89 -4.56
CA SER A 137 -33.08 3.83 -6.01
C SER A 137 -33.75 2.62 -6.66
N SER A 138 -34.51 2.87 -7.74
CA SER A 138 -35.03 1.81 -8.63
C SER A 138 -33.92 1.05 -9.36
N THR A 139 -32.73 1.66 -9.46
CA THR A 139 -31.50 1.06 -9.98
C THR A 139 -30.57 0.72 -8.83
N LYS A 140 -30.22 -0.57 -8.68
CA LYS A 140 -29.24 -1.02 -7.69
C LYS A 140 -27.88 -0.37 -7.96
N LYS A 141 -27.52 0.66 -7.18
CA LYS A 141 -26.20 1.28 -7.23
C LYS A 141 -25.14 0.30 -6.74
N CYS A 142 -23.93 0.40 -7.26
CA CYS A 142 -22.81 -0.44 -6.81
C CYS A 142 -22.22 0.12 -5.51
N LEU A 143 -21.92 -0.76 -4.55
CA LEU A 143 -21.33 -0.38 -3.26
C LEU A 143 -19.99 0.35 -3.42
N ASN A 144 -19.18 -0.04 -4.40
CA ASN A 144 -17.89 0.59 -4.70
C ASN A 144 -17.83 1.04 -6.16
N PRO A 145 -18.26 2.29 -6.46
CA PRO A 145 -18.33 2.81 -7.83
C PRO A 145 -17.01 2.72 -8.60
N GLU A 146 -15.87 2.89 -7.92
CA GLU A 146 -14.52 2.78 -8.50
C GLU A 146 -14.26 1.42 -9.16
N PHE A 147 -14.86 0.34 -8.65
CA PHE A 147 -14.73 -1.00 -9.24
C PHE A 147 -15.75 -1.25 -10.35
N CYS A 148 -16.96 -0.69 -10.22
CA CYS A 148 -18.04 -0.89 -11.18
C CYS A 148 -17.96 0.00 -12.42
N HIS A 149 -17.31 1.16 -12.31
CA HIS A 149 -17.16 2.14 -13.39
C HIS A 149 -15.69 2.34 -13.79
N VAL A 150 -14.86 1.32 -13.60
CA VAL A 150 -13.46 1.38 -14.01
C VAL A 150 -13.36 1.56 -15.53
N ASP A 151 -12.66 2.61 -15.97
CA ASP A 151 -12.40 2.86 -17.39
C ASP A 151 -10.89 2.77 -17.67
N LEU A 152 -10.46 1.61 -18.14
CA LEU A 152 -9.05 1.33 -18.42
C LEU A 152 -8.47 2.23 -19.53
N LYS A 153 -9.31 2.69 -20.47
CA LYS A 153 -8.87 3.59 -21.56
C LYS A 153 -8.65 4.99 -21.03
N ALA A 154 -9.58 5.49 -20.20
CA ALA A 154 -9.44 6.80 -19.57
C ALA A 154 -8.21 6.84 -18.65
N GLU A 155 -8.01 5.82 -17.82
CA GLU A 155 -6.83 5.74 -16.94
C GLU A 155 -5.52 5.69 -17.74
N LYS A 156 -5.49 4.93 -18.84
CA LYS A 156 -4.34 4.91 -19.76
C LYS A 156 -4.09 6.28 -20.40
N ALA A 157 -5.15 6.98 -20.83
CA ALA A 157 -5.05 8.33 -21.38
C ALA A 157 -4.58 9.36 -20.35
N ALA A 158 -4.92 9.16 -19.07
CA ALA A 158 -4.41 9.93 -17.94
C ALA A 158 -2.94 9.61 -17.57
N GLY A 159 -2.26 8.77 -18.35
CA GLY A 159 -0.86 8.40 -18.13
C GLY A 159 -0.64 7.32 -17.06
N LYS A 160 -1.70 6.63 -16.62
CA LYS A 160 -1.55 5.51 -15.69
C LYS A 160 -0.96 4.30 -16.38
N LYS A 161 -0.05 3.63 -15.68
CA LYS A 161 0.62 2.39 -16.08
C LYS A 161 0.12 1.20 -15.26
N VAL A 162 -0.08 1.40 -13.96
CA VAL A 162 -0.50 0.33 -13.05
C VAL A 162 -1.68 0.82 -12.21
N LEU A 163 -2.74 0.01 -12.15
CA LEU A 163 -3.81 0.16 -11.16
C LEU A 163 -3.65 -0.94 -10.09
N GLY A 164 -4.01 -0.64 -8.85
CA GLY A 164 -3.91 -1.60 -7.74
C GLY A 164 -5.16 -1.64 -6.88
N ALA A 165 -5.50 -2.82 -6.40
CA ALA A 165 -6.58 -3.06 -5.43
C ALA A 165 -6.15 -4.11 -4.40
N ILE A 166 -6.68 -3.98 -3.19
CA ILE A 166 -6.51 -4.99 -2.12
C ILE A 166 -7.90 -5.41 -1.65
N PHE A 167 -8.11 -6.72 -1.52
CA PHE A 167 -9.39 -7.27 -1.08
C PHE A 167 -9.25 -7.93 0.28
N ASN A 168 -10.20 -7.67 1.18
CA ASN A 168 -10.45 -8.55 2.31
C ASN A 168 -11.33 -9.71 1.84
N LEU A 169 -10.98 -10.95 2.15
CA LEU A 169 -11.81 -12.11 1.79
C LEU A 169 -13.09 -12.23 2.61
N ASP A 170 -13.21 -11.47 3.68
CA ASP A 170 -14.47 -11.31 4.40
C ASP A 170 -15.36 -10.23 3.77
N PRO A 171 -16.70 -10.37 3.89
CA PRO A 171 -17.65 -9.33 3.51
C PRO A 171 -17.60 -8.13 4.45
N HIS A 172 -18.18 -7.00 4.01
CA HIS A 172 -18.10 -5.69 4.69
C HIS A 172 -18.57 -5.66 6.16
N TYR A 173 -19.36 -6.64 6.61
CA TYR A 173 -19.91 -6.73 7.96
C TYR A 173 -19.16 -7.69 8.89
N LYS A 174 -17.99 -8.21 8.47
CA LYS A 174 -17.11 -9.08 9.29
C LYS A 174 -15.77 -8.40 9.59
N GLY A 175 -15.09 -8.91 10.62
CA GLY A 175 -13.82 -8.35 11.12
C GLY A 175 -12.60 -8.53 10.21
N GLY A 176 -12.71 -9.33 9.14
CA GLY A 176 -11.62 -9.63 8.22
C GLY A 176 -11.05 -11.02 8.40
N SER A 177 -10.63 -11.66 7.30
CA SER A 177 -10.06 -13.02 7.34
C SER A 177 -8.73 -13.16 6.59
N HIS A 178 -8.57 -12.47 5.47
CA HIS A 178 -7.35 -12.58 4.67
C HIS A 178 -7.29 -11.43 3.66
N TRP A 179 -6.09 -10.88 3.46
CA TRP A 179 -5.85 -9.82 2.49
C TRP A 179 -5.18 -10.39 1.23
N VAL A 180 -5.73 -10.06 0.07
CA VAL A 180 -5.20 -10.46 -1.25
C VAL A 180 -5.05 -9.24 -2.15
N GLY A 181 -4.07 -9.27 -3.05
CA GLY A 181 -3.74 -8.15 -3.94
C GLY A 181 -4.15 -8.41 -5.39
N LEU A 182 -4.49 -7.34 -6.11
CA LEU A 182 -4.66 -7.34 -7.56
C LEU A 182 -3.98 -6.12 -8.16
N THR A 183 -3.35 -6.30 -9.31
CA THR A 183 -2.85 -5.19 -10.13
C THR A 183 -3.26 -5.35 -11.57
N ILE A 184 -3.48 -4.22 -12.25
CA ILE A 184 -3.75 -4.14 -13.68
C ILE A 184 -2.60 -3.35 -14.29
N ASP A 185 -1.73 -4.02 -15.03
CA ASP A 185 -0.65 -3.42 -15.80
C ASP A 185 -1.18 -3.05 -17.20
N LEU A 186 -1.44 -1.75 -17.40
CA LEU A 186 -1.97 -1.17 -18.63
C LEU A 186 -0.92 -1.12 -19.76
N GLN A 187 0.36 -1.29 -19.43
CA GLN A 187 1.44 -1.31 -20.42
C GLN A 187 1.59 -2.68 -21.06
N SER A 188 1.62 -3.72 -20.23
CA SER A 188 1.75 -5.10 -20.71
C SER A 188 0.40 -5.76 -20.99
N SER A 189 -0.72 -5.06 -20.75
CA SER A 189 -2.08 -5.59 -20.83
C SER A 189 -2.22 -6.88 -20.01
N LYS A 190 -1.91 -6.79 -18.71
CA LYS A 190 -1.97 -7.93 -17.79
C LYS A 190 -2.70 -7.60 -16.52
N VAL A 191 -3.43 -8.58 -15.99
CA VAL A 191 -4.05 -8.51 -14.67
C VAL A 191 -3.44 -9.60 -13.81
N TYR A 192 -2.81 -9.19 -12.72
CA TYR A 192 -2.13 -10.09 -11.79
C TYR A 192 -2.93 -10.18 -10.49
N TYR A 193 -3.32 -11.39 -10.12
CA TYR A 193 -3.83 -11.69 -8.78
C TYR A 193 -2.74 -12.29 -7.91
N PHE A 194 -2.68 -11.87 -6.65
CA PHE A 194 -1.74 -12.37 -5.68
C PHE A 194 -2.39 -12.73 -4.36
N ASP A 195 -2.17 -13.97 -3.93
CA ASP A 195 -2.49 -14.46 -2.59
C ASP A 195 -1.19 -14.97 -1.94
N SER A 196 -0.86 -14.47 -0.75
CA SER A 196 0.36 -14.90 -0.03
C SER A 196 0.35 -16.39 0.35
N TYR A 197 -0.80 -17.05 0.42
CA TYR A 197 -0.94 -18.49 0.60
C TYR A 197 -0.85 -19.28 -0.71
N GLY A 198 -0.86 -18.62 -1.87
CA GLY A 198 -0.83 -19.27 -3.18
C GLY A 198 -2.16 -19.90 -3.58
N ILE A 199 -3.26 -19.43 -2.99
CA ILE A 199 -4.61 -19.90 -3.31
C ILE A 199 -5.10 -19.17 -4.56
N LYS A 200 -5.93 -19.84 -5.36
CA LYS A 200 -6.54 -19.24 -6.57
C LYS A 200 -7.52 -18.12 -6.19
N PRO A 201 -7.77 -17.15 -7.08
CA PRO A 201 -8.70 -16.07 -6.80
C PRO A 201 -10.09 -16.60 -6.44
N PRO A 202 -10.74 -16.06 -5.39
CA PRO A 202 -12.13 -16.38 -5.06
C PRO A 202 -13.05 -15.91 -6.18
N GLU A 203 -14.28 -16.43 -6.19
CA GLU A 203 -15.24 -16.24 -7.30
C GLU A 203 -15.46 -14.77 -7.64
N GLN A 204 -15.62 -13.90 -6.64
CA GLN A 204 -15.88 -12.47 -6.81
C GLN A 204 -14.71 -11.77 -7.51
N VAL A 205 -13.49 -12.03 -7.05
CA VAL A 205 -12.27 -11.46 -7.66
C VAL A 205 -12.05 -12.04 -9.05
N ALA A 206 -12.25 -13.35 -9.24
CA ALA A 206 -12.14 -14.00 -10.53
C ALA A 206 -13.15 -13.45 -11.55
N ARG A 207 -14.39 -13.16 -11.12
CA ARG A 207 -15.42 -12.54 -11.94
C ARG A 207 -15.03 -11.12 -12.33
N TYR A 208 -14.49 -10.34 -11.41
CA TYR A 208 -13.97 -9.00 -11.70
C TYR A 208 -12.81 -9.06 -12.71
N MET A 209 -11.85 -9.97 -12.54
CA MET A 209 -10.76 -10.17 -13.50
C MET A 209 -11.29 -10.49 -14.90
N ARG A 210 -12.31 -11.36 -15.03
CA ARG A 210 -12.95 -11.65 -16.32
C ARG A 210 -13.68 -10.43 -16.88
N TYR A 211 -14.39 -9.69 -16.05
CA TYR A 211 -15.04 -8.44 -16.48
C TYR A 211 -14.03 -7.45 -17.08
N LEU A 212 -12.84 -7.30 -16.50
CA LEU A 212 -11.78 -6.46 -17.08
C LEU A 212 -11.41 -6.88 -18.51
N THR A 213 -11.38 -8.19 -18.80
CA THR A 213 -11.12 -8.70 -20.17
C THR A 213 -12.23 -8.37 -21.17
N LEU A 214 -13.45 -8.08 -20.69
CA LEU A 214 -14.52 -7.57 -21.56
C LEU A 214 -14.31 -6.10 -21.91
N LEU A 215 -13.69 -5.32 -21.02
CA LEU A 215 -13.34 -3.91 -21.25
C LEU A 215 -12.13 -3.76 -22.18
N ASP A 216 -11.14 -4.63 -22.01
CA ASP A 216 -9.98 -4.75 -22.90
C ASP A 216 -9.65 -6.23 -23.17
N PRO A 217 -10.08 -6.76 -24.34
CA PRO A 217 -9.84 -8.15 -24.74
C PRO A 217 -8.36 -8.54 -24.88
N LYS A 218 -7.42 -7.59 -24.86
CA LYS A 218 -5.99 -7.88 -24.88
C LYS A 218 -5.44 -8.27 -23.51
N LEU A 219 -6.21 -8.07 -22.44
CA LEU A 219 -5.77 -8.37 -21.08
C LEU A 219 -5.53 -9.88 -20.89
N VAL A 220 -4.36 -10.21 -20.36
CA VAL A 220 -4.01 -11.57 -19.95
C VAL A 220 -4.07 -11.69 -18.43
N LEU A 221 -4.81 -12.69 -17.95
CA LEU A 221 -5.00 -12.96 -16.52
C LEU A 221 -3.90 -13.91 -16.01
N GLU A 222 -3.19 -13.52 -14.96
CA GLU A 222 -2.17 -14.34 -14.30
C GLU A 222 -2.40 -14.35 -12.77
N SER A 223 -2.01 -15.44 -12.11
CA SER A 223 -2.04 -15.55 -10.65
C SER A 223 -0.84 -16.35 -10.13
N ASN A 224 -0.46 -16.13 -8.87
CA ASN A 224 0.56 -16.96 -8.24
C ASN A 224 -0.06 -18.27 -7.73
N GLY A 225 0.70 -19.36 -7.82
CA GLY A 225 0.38 -20.63 -7.15
C GLY A 225 1.37 -21.02 -6.06
N ARG A 226 2.46 -20.24 -5.89
CA ARG A 226 3.46 -20.50 -4.87
C ARG A 226 3.07 -19.78 -3.59
N ARG A 227 3.16 -20.49 -2.46
CA ARG A 227 2.99 -19.96 -1.11
C ARG A 227 4.20 -19.13 -0.69
N PHE A 228 3.93 -17.91 -0.23
CA PHE A 228 4.90 -16.96 0.32
C PHE A 228 4.82 -16.93 1.84
N GLN A 229 3.61 -16.89 2.38
CA GLN A 229 3.35 -16.71 3.80
C GLN A 229 3.01 -18.04 4.48
N TYR A 230 3.67 -18.32 5.59
CA TYR A 230 3.42 -19.48 6.46
C TYR A 230 2.89 -19.08 7.83
N SER A 231 3.08 -17.82 8.25
CA SER A 231 2.47 -17.20 9.42
C SER A 231 1.00 -16.79 9.17
N ASN A 232 0.31 -16.35 10.22
CA ASN A 232 -1.11 -15.97 10.14
C ASN A 232 -1.37 -14.46 10.08
N THR A 233 -0.35 -13.60 9.95
CA THR A 233 -0.50 -12.16 10.27
C THR A 233 -0.03 -11.19 9.20
N GLU A 234 0.76 -11.64 8.23
CA GLU A 234 1.45 -10.74 7.29
C GLU A 234 0.73 -10.54 5.96
N CYS A 235 -0.49 -11.07 5.76
CA CYS A 235 -1.14 -11.09 4.44
C CYS A 235 -1.39 -9.69 3.86
N GLY A 236 -1.72 -8.72 4.70
CA GLY A 236 -1.83 -7.31 4.30
C GLY A 236 -0.48 -6.73 3.85
N MET A 237 0.60 -7.04 4.58
CA MET A 237 1.97 -6.62 4.24
C MET A 237 2.45 -7.23 2.92
N TYR A 238 2.20 -8.52 2.70
CA TYR A 238 2.50 -9.19 1.44
C TYR A 238 1.71 -8.60 0.27
N SER A 239 0.43 -8.27 0.46
CA SER A 239 -0.41 -7.64 -0.56
C SER A 239 0.11 -6.25 -0.95
N MET A 240 0.48 -5.41 0.02
CA MET A 240 1.11 -4.11 -0.25
C MET A 240 2.48 -4.26 -0.92
N TYR A 241 3.31 -5.21 -0.46
CA TYR A 241 4.63 -5.49 -1.06
C TYR A 241 4.51 -5.94 -2.52
N PHE A 242 3.54 -6.78 -2.83
CA PHE A 242 3.22 -7.19 -4.19
C PHE A 242 2.91 -5.98 -5.08
N ILE A 243 1.98 -5.12 -4.67
CA ILE A 243 1.62 -3.93 -5.47
C ILE A 243 2.83 -3.00 -5.64
N TYR A 244 3.59 -2.77 -4.57
CA TYR A 244 4.83 -1.98 -4.62
C TYR A 244 5.83 -2.54 -5.65
N CYS A 245 6.01 -3.86 -5.70
CA CYS A 245 6.88 -4.49 -6.70
C CYS A 245 6.37 -4.29 -8.13
N MET A 246 5.05 -4.34 -8.34
CA MET A 246 4.47 -4.11 -9.67
C MET A 246 4.65 -2.64 -10.11
N ILE A 247 4.49 -1.68 -9.18
CA ILE A 247 4.76 -0.26 -9.44
C ILE A 247 6.23 -0.03 -9.83
N GLU A 248 7.17 -0.70 -9.15
CA GLU A 248 8.61 -0.62 -9.47
C GLU A 248 9.01 -1.45 -10.70
N GLY A 249 8.05 -2.06 -11.42
CA GLY A 249 8.29 -2.77 -12.67
C GLY A 249 8.94 -4.15 -12.50
N VAL A 250 8.83 -4.76 -11.33
CA VAL A 250 9.29 -6.14 -11.12
C VAL A 250 8.39 -7.09 -11.90
N GLU A 251 8.96 -7.87 -12.81
CA GLU A 251 8.20 -8.86 -13.58
C GLU A 251 7.47 -9.86 -12.64
N PHE A 252 6.16 -10.03 -12.84
CA PHE A 252 5.30 -10.88 -12.00
C PHE A 252 5.82 -12.32 -11.85
N LYS A 253 6.27 -12.93 -12.95
CA LYS A 253 6.84 -14.29 -12.93
C LYS A 253 8.11 -14.36 -12.08
N LYS A 254 8.94 -13.32 -12.12
CA LYS A 254 10.15 -13.23 -11.29
C LYS A 254 9.78 -13.02 -9.82
N PHE A 255 8.79 -12.17 -9.54
CA PHE A 255 8.24 -12.01 -8.19
C PHE A 255 7.77 -13.37 -7.63
N CYS A 256 6.91 -14.09 -8.36
CA CYS A 256 6.38 -15.41 -7.97
C CYS A 256 7.46 -16.48 -7.73
N LYS A 257 8.60 -16.39 -8.42
CA LYS A 257 9.72 -17.34 -8.27
C LYS A 257 10.62 -17.06 -7.07
N ASN A 258 10.54 -15.87 -6.46
CA ASN A 258 11.42 -15.44 -5.37
C ASN A 258 10.62 -15.04 -4.13
N PRO A 259 10.03 -16.01 -3.40
CA PRO A 259 9.32 -15.70 -2.17
C PRO A 259 10.28 -15.15 -1.11
N VAL A 260 9.81 -14.14 -0.40
CA VAL A 260 10.44 -13.64 0.83
C VAL A 260 9.83 -14.35 2.04
N SER A 261 10.59 -14.47 3.14
CA SER A 261 10.10 -15.12 4.37
C SER A 261 9.20 -14.20 5.20
N ASP A 262 8.38 -14.79 6.07
CA ASP A 262 7.54 -14.03 7.01
C ASP A 262 8.34 -13.13 7.95
N GLU A 263 9.51 -13.60 8.41
CA GLU A 263 10.42 -12.79 9.23
C GLU A 263 10.94 -11.57 8.45
N TRP A 264 11.25 -11.75 7.16
CA TRP A 264 11.64 -10.63 6.31
C TRP A 264 10.47 -9.67 6.12
N MET A 265 9.26 -10.17 5.88
CA MET A 265 8.05 -9.36 5.71
C MET A 265 7.69 -8.57 6.98
N TYR A 266 7.85 -9.19 8.15
CA TYR A 266 7.66 -8.53 9.42
C TYR A 266 8.64 -7.37 9.60
N LYS A 267 9.93 -7.57 9.31
CA LYS A 267 10.93 -6.48 9.32
C LYS A 267 10.65 -5.43 8.26
N PHE A 268 10.04 -5.84 7.14
CA PHE A 268 9.68 -4.98 6.02
C PHE A 268 8.58 -3.96 6.37
N ARG A 269 7.79 -4.19 7.43
CA ARG A 269 6.82 -3.20 7.98
C ARG A 269 7.41 -1.82 8.15
N ASN A 270 8.68 -1.75 8.55
CA ASN A 270 9.38 -0.50 8.80
C ASN A 270 9.60 0.34 7.54
N ILE A 271 9.40 -0.22 6.34
CA ILE A 271 9.50 0.50 5.08
C ILE A 271 8.20 1.26 4.79
N PHE A 272 7.05 0.69 5.14
CA PHE A 272 5.74 1.33 4.97
C PHE A 272 5.32 2.18 6.17
N PHE A 273 5.78 1.82 7.37
CA PHE A 273 5.34 2.46 8.61
C PHE A 273 6.49 3.11 9.37
N ASP A 274 6.18 4.25 9.98
CA ASP A 274 7.02 4.92 10.96
C ASP A 274 6.83 4.27 12.34
N GLN A 275 7.94 3.83 12.94
CA GLN A 275 7.99 3.27 14.31
C GLN A 275 8.52 4.25 15.34
N SER A 276 8.98 5.45 14.93
CA SER A 276 9.38 6.48 15.88
C SER A 276 8.16 6.96 16.64
N GLU A 277 8.32 7.06 17.96
CA GLU A 277 7.22 7.22 18.90
C GLU A 277 6.34 8.44 18.61
N SER A 278 5.06 8.28 18.95
CA SER A 278 4.22 9.35 19.46
C SER A 278 4.75 9.77 20.84
N ASP A 279 5.95 10.34 20.92
CA ASP A 279 6.45 11.03 22.11
C ASP A 279 5.76 12.39 22.21
N ALA A 280 4.45 12.36 22.42
CA ALA A 280 3.67 13.54 22.76
C ALA A 280 2.37 13.08 23.43
N LEU A 281 2.47 12.96 24.76
CA LEU A 281 1.45 13.54 25.63
C LEU A 281 1.29 15.05 25.31
#